data_AF-A0A060HMA2-F1
#
_entry.id   AF-A0A060HMA2-F1
#
_cell.length_a   1.000
_cell.length_b   1.000
_cell.length_c   1.000
_cell.angle_alpha   90.00
_cell.angle_beta   90.00
_cell.angle_gamma   90.00
#
_symmetry.space_group_name_H-M   'P 1'
#
loop_
_entity.id
_entity.type
_entity.pdbx_description
1 polymer ?
#
loop_
_entity_poly.entity_id
_entity_poly.type
_entity_poly.pdbx_seq_one_letter_code
_entity_poly.pdbx_strand_id
1 'polypeptide(L)'
;MDPLASCEDCFAHGKPDLCEMIRNCFVQVKDMPSLKKQLIERILLRSDVQFGAIGRFWGFAVVSAQRKSIVRELRDIGVTIHTLEDHVVILKSRYGQSIRTVGHPVFINLPFYGSWFQFDPEKRVWAHLYTYKREGGIGANTKNRSVLKCSNKRGDSYFVVFTSRDNKPSVMRVRKVAAYDIIGRMFESSQAYWIPFKDKGVAIIQRTYLKNIPDLIFNTLVRFKPDEGHIKDTLAFEIDDFELVKEVLSWIRTELVESSEVVKLPGDKDKLHGTPVVTIGELKKDDVFNSRLHSLLLMLKEMGGHTNEQQDHVVISGSKGSAKLYFVERKRSHTEGGTIYVALDVLSDPSKLSELLQMLQHKTGLNSSDMEKVVIQYWPLITPSDLEFLMDCVIKYYNSERAFVPSIINTTERTESLRRWLNEVKTGIAKADPQRVFIVEKALKQSGTPK
;
A
#
# COMPACT_ATOMS: atom_id res chain seq x y z
N MET A 1 -7.50 2.05 -1.46
CA MET A 1 -8.85 1.84 -0.87
C MET A 1 -8.78 2.35 0.56
N ASP A 2 -9.76 3.11 1.05
CA ASP A 2 -9.75 3.63 2.43
C ASP A 2 -9.86 2.45 3.41
N PRO A 3 -8.84 2.16 4.23
CA PRO A 3 -8.86 1.01 5.13
C PRO A 3 -10.00 1.08 6.17
N LEU A 4 -10.41 2.29 6.56
CA LEU A 4 -11.49 2.50 7.53
C LEU A 4 -12.88 2.21 6.94
N ALA A 5 -13.04 2.26 5.61
CA ALA A 5 -14.31 1.94 4.96
C ALA A 5 -14.77 0.48 5.24
N SER A 6 -13.83 -0.42 5.52
CA SER A 6 -14.12 -1.81 5.93
C SER A 6 -14.55 -1.95 7.39
N CYS A 7 -14.26 -0.93 8.22
CA CYS A 7 -14.53 -0.90 9.66
C CYS A 7 -15.80 -0.15 10.03
N GLU A 8 -16.34 0.72 9.16
CA GLU A 8 -17.59 1.44 9.45
C GLU A 8 -18.74 0.48 9.76
N ASP A 9 -18.77 -0.63 9.03
CA ASP A 9 -19.65 -1.77 9.22
C ASP A 9 -19.50 -2.47 10.60
N CYS A 10 -18.35 -2.31 11.25
CA CYS A 10 -18.05 -2.86 12.57
C CYS A 10 -18.48 -1.91 13.70
N PHE A 11 -18.74 -0.63 13.42
CA PHE A 11 -19.05 0.39 14.43
C PHE A 11 -20.55 0.55 14.70
N ALA A 12 -21.31 -0.54 14.58
CA ALA A 12 -22.77 -0.53 14.75
C ALA A 12 -23.24 0.01 16.12
N HIS A 13 -22.36 0.00 17.13
CA HIS A 13 -22.65 0.43 18.51
C HIS A 13 -21.88 1.72 18.91
N GLY A 14 -21.33 2.45 17.93
CA GLY A 14 -20.58 3.69 18.13
C GLY A 14 -19.12 3.59 17.68
N LYS A 15 -18.55 4.72 17.23
CA LYS A 15 -17.16 4.78 16.76
C LYS A 15 -16.17 4.65 17.94
N PRO A 16 -15.14 3.78 17.82
CA PRO A 16 -14.07 3.72 18.81
C PRO A 16 -13.23 5.00 18.76
N ASP A 17 -12.47 5.27 19.82
CA ASP A 17 -11.45 6.32 19.81
C ASP A 17 -10.36 6.01 18.78
N LEU A 18 -9.86 4.76 18.80
CA LEU A 18 -8.79 4.27 17.94
C LEU A 18 -9.21 2.99 17.21
N CYS A 19 -8.72 2.81 15.99
CA CYS A 19 -8.87 1.59 15.20
C CYS A 19 -7.51 1.09 14.72
N GLU A 20 -7.26 -0.21 14.91
CA GLU A 20 -6.14 -0.91 14.33
C GLU A 20 -6.39 -1.10 12.82
N MET A 21 -5.82 -0.21 12.03
CA MET A 21 -6.07 -0.13 10.59
C MET A 21 -5.40 -1.29 9.85
N ILE A 22 -4.13 -1.52 10.18
CA ILE A 22 -3.27 -2.63 9.78
C ILE A 22 -2.60 -3.11 11.07
N ARG A 23 -2.12 -4.35 11.12
CA ARG A 23 -1.49 -4.91 12.31
C ARG A 23 -0.48 -3.95 12.91
N ASN A 24 -0.59 -3.70 14.21
CA ASN A 24 0.25 -2.79 14.99
C ASN A 24 0.13 -1.30 14.65
N CYS A 25 -0.79 -0.89 13.76
CA CYS A 25 -0.96 0.49 13.32
C CYS A 25 -2.35 1.02 13.71
N PHE A 26 -2.37 1.99 14.63
CA PHE A 26 -3.59 2.53 15.23
C PHE A 26 -3.84 3.95 14.74
N VAL A 27 -5.07 4.24 14.30
CA VAL A 27 -5.49 5.57 13.85
C VAL A 27 -6.71 6.05 14.62
N GLN A 28 -6.79 7.35 14.83
CA GLN A 28 -7.93 8.04 15.41
C GLN A 28 -9.11 8.01 14.43
N VAL A 29 -10.27 7.57 14.92
CA VAL A 29 -11.49 7.44 14.11
C VAL A 29 -12.54 8.50 14.45
N LYS A 30 -12.48 9.06 15.66
CA LYS A 30 -13.33 10.17 16.10
C LYS A 30 -12.52 11.20 16.85
N ASP A 31 -13.04 12.43 16.93
CA ASP A 31 -12.41 13.48 17.73
C ASP A 31 -12.39 13.09 19.20
N MET A 32 -11.22 13.26 19.83
CA MET A 32 -10.99 12.96 21.23
C MET A 32 -10.73 14.25 22.00
N PRO A 33 -11.20 14.36 23.26
CA PRO A 33 -10.85 15.49 24.13
C PRO A 33 -9.32 15.63 24.29
N SER A 34 -8.82 16.87 24.32
CA SER A 34 -7.38 17.17 24.39
C SER A 34 -6.69 16.48 25.57
N LEU A 35 -7.35 16.40 26.74
CA LEU A 35 -6.81 15.72 27.92
C LEU A 35 -6.58 14.22 27.66
N LYS A 36 -7.54 13.55 27.02
CA LYS A 36 -7.44 12.13 26.68
C LYS A 36 -6.30 11.90 25.68
N LYS A 37 -6.17 12.78 24.68
CA LYS A 37 -5.08 12.73 23.71
C LYS A 37 -3.71 12.89 24.37
N GLN A 38 -3.55 13.84 25.29
CA GLN A 38 -2.31 14.02 26.03
C GLN A 38 -1.94 12.79 26.89
N LEU A 39 -2.93 12.11 27.49
CA LEU A 39 -2.70 10.88 28.24
C LEU A 39 -2.21 9.74 27.33
N ILE A 40 -2.81 9.60 26.15
CA ILE A 40 -2.36 8.65 25.13
C ILE A 40 -0.90 8.97 24.74
N GLU A 41 -0.62 10.23 24.39
CA GLU A 41 0.73 10.67 23.98
C GLU A 41 1.78 10.38 25.06
N ARG A 42 1.48 10.58 26.35
CA ARG A 42 2.41 10.22 27.44
C ARG A 42 2.69 8.72 27.51
N ILE A 43 1.67 7.88 27.33
CA ILE A 43 1.83 6.41 27.32
C ILE A 43 2.73 5.99 26.14
N LEU A 44 2.49 6.57 24.96
CA LEU A 44 3.28 6.29 23.77
C LEU A 44 4.73 6.74 23.93
N LEU A 45 4.98 7.96 24.43
CA LEU A 45 6.33 8.47 24.69
C LEU A 45 7.09 7.60 25.71
N ARG A 46 6.44 7.17 26.79
CA ARG A 46 7.05 6.27 27.80
C ARG A 46 7.45 4.92 27.20
N SER A 47 6.79 4.50 26.13
CA SER A 47 7.02 3.22 25.45
C SER A 47 7.92 3.37 24.22
N ASP A 48 8.55 4.52 24.03
CA ASP A 48 9.36 4.90 22.86
C ASP A 48 8.59 4.77 21.51
N VAL A 49 7.27 4.96 21.55
CA VAL A 49 6.41 4.90 20.36
C VAL A 49 6.20 6.30 19.78
N GLN A 50 6.57 6.44 18.51
CA GLN A 50 6.29 7.65 17.74
C GLN A 50 4.82 7.68 17.29
N PHE A 51 4.21 8.87 17.38
CA PHE A 51 2.86 9.16 16.93
C PHE A 51 2.85 10.41 16.06
N GLY A 52 1.85 10.54 15.19
CA GLY A 52 1.78 11.63 14.22
C GLY A 52 0.72 11.38 13.16
N ALA A 53 0.95 11.92 11.96
CA ALA A 53 0.05 11.70 10.82
C ALA A 53 0.30 10.32 10.18
N ILE A 54 -0.75 9.52 10.06
CA ILE A 54 -0.80 8.28 9.28
C ILE A 54 -1.84 8.50 8.17
N GLY A 55 -1.36 8.85 6.98
CA GLY A 55 -2.21 9.35 5.91
C GLY A 55 -2.88 10.67 6.32
N ARG A 56 -4.21 10.70 6.34
CA ARG A 56 -5.00 11.87 6.76
C ARG A 56 -5.43 11.86 8.23
N PHE A 57 -5.05 10.82 8.98
CA PHE A 57 -5.51 10.61 10.35
C PHE A 57 -4.34 10.76 11.33
N TRP A 58 -4.62 11.19 12.56
CA TRP A 58 -3.66 11.08 13.64
C TRP A 58 -3.58 9.61 14.09
N GLY A 59 -2.38 9.12 14.41
CA GLY A 59 -2.19 7.72 14.79
C GLY A 59 -0.76 7.40 15.21
N PHE A 60 -0.51 6.12 15.46
CA PHE A 60 0.79 5.60 15.87
C PHE A 60 0.97 4.15 15.43
N ALA A 61 2.21 3.73 15.29
CA ALA A 61 2.58 2.35 14.99
C ALA A 61 3.44 1.82 16.13
N VAL A 62 3.11 0.63 16.62
CA VAL A 62 3.83 -0.02 17.73
C VAL A 62 4.65 -1.19 17.20
N VAL A 63 5.71 -1.56 17.91
CA VAL A 63 6.39 -2.83 17.63
C VAL A 63 5.50 -3.99 18.11
N SER A 64 5.45 -5.11 17.38
CA SER A 64 4.56 -6.24 17.68
C SER A 64 4.64 -6.69 19.15
N ALA A 65 5.86 -6.77 19.71
CA ALA A 65 6.11 -7.14 21.11
C ALA A 65 5.44 -6.22 22.14
N GLN A 66 5.26 -4.93 21.83
CA GLN A 66 4.66 -3.93 22.72
C GLN A 66 3.14 -3.79 22.52
N ARG A 67 2.58 -4.35 21.44
CA ARG A 67 1.18 -4.11 21.06
C ARG A 67 0.19 -4.44 22.18
N LYS A 68 0.32 -5.61 22.79
CA LYS A 68 -0.60 -6.08 23.83
C LYS A 68 -0.52 -5.25 25.11
N SER A 69 0.65 -4.73 25.49
CA SER A 69 0.78 -3.87 26.68
C SER A 69 0.20 -2.49 26.42
N ILE A 70 0.52 -1.88 25.28
CA ILE A 70 0.01 -0.55 24.91
C ILE A 70 -1.51 -0.57 24.79
N VAL A 71 -2.09 -1.56 24.10
CA VAL A 71 -3.56 -1.67 23.99
C VAL A 71 -4.22 -1.79 25.36
N ARG A 72 -3.59 -2.49 26.32
CA ARG A 72 -4.08 -2.61 27.69
C ARG A 72 -4.02 -1.28 28.43
N GLU A 73 -2.86 -0.62 28.44
CA GLU A 73 -2.67 0.66 29.13
C GLU A 73 -3.62 1.74 28.60
N LEU A 74 -3.87 1.77 27.30
CA LEU A 74 -4.83 2.69 26.70
C LEU A 74 -6.27 2.37 27.11
N ARG A 75 -6.64 1.08 27.19
CA ARG A 75 -7.95 0.66 27.70
C ARG A 75 -8.12 1.02 29.19
N ASP A 76 -7.06 0.95 29.99
CA ASP A 76 -7.07 1.28 31.42
C ASP A 76 -7.39 2.77 31.68
N ILE A 77 -7.01 3.66 30.76
CA ILE A 77 -7.40 5.09 30.81
C ILE A 77 -8.72 5.38 30.08
N GLY A 78 -9.50 4.35 29.75
CA GLY A 78 -10.82 4.46 29.15
C GLY A 78 -10.83 4.79 27.65
N VAL A 79 -9.74 4.54 26.92
CA VAL A 79 -9.71 4.64 25.45
C VAL A 79 -10.39 3.42 24.84
N THR A 80 -11.40 3.64 23.99
CA THR A 80 -12.03 2.55 23.25
C THR A 80 -11.24 2.23 21.98
N ILE A 81 -10.77 0.99 21.86
CA ILE A 81 -9.91 0.54 20.77
C ILE A 81 -10.56 -0.62 20.05
N HIS A 82 -10.73 -0.49 18.73
CA HIS A 82 -11.12 -1.58 17.85
C HIS A 82 -9.87 -2.21 17.23
N THR A 83 -9.55 -3.42 17.67
CA THR A 83 -8.41 -4.22 17.19
C THR A 83 -8.78 -5.10 16.00
N LEU A 84 -7.79 -5.68 15.32
CA LEU A 84 -8.07 -6.67 14.28
C LEU A 84 -8.74 -7.94 14.84
N GLU A 85 -8.47 -8.30 16.08
CA GLU A 85 -9.21 -9.36 16.79
C GLU A 85 -10.69 -9.01 16.92
N ASP A 86 -11.02 -7.79 17.34
CA ASP A 86 -12.41 -7.34 17.45
C ASP A 86 -13.12 -7.36 16.07
N HIS A 87 -12.39 -6.96 15.02
CA HIS A 87 -12.86 -7.02 13.63
C HIS A 87 -13.19 -8.46 13.20
N VAL A 88 -12.31 -9.43 13.51
CA VAL A 88 -12.53 -10.85 13.23
C VAL A 88 -13.78 -11.37 13.96
N VAL A 89 -13.96 -11.06 15.24
CA VAL A 89 -15.15 -11.47 16.01
C VAL A 89 -16.44 -10.97 15.36
N ILE A 90 -16.47 -9.71 14.92
CA ILE A 90 -17.64 -9.13 14.26
C ILE A 90 -17.89 -9.81 12.90
N LEU A 91 -16.84 -10.02 12.10
CA LEU A 91 -16.99 -10.67 10.80
C LEU A 91 -17.44 -12.13 10.90
N LYS A 92 -17.00 -12.85 11.94
CA LYS A 92 -17.44 -14.22 12.23
C LYS A 92 -18.95 -14.30 12.34
N SER A 93 -19.61 -13.32 12.98
CA SER A 93 -21.06 -13.28 13.08
C SER A 93 -21.77 -13.22 11.71
N ARG A 94 -21.11 -12.60 10.71
CA ARG A 94 -21.65 -12.41 9.36
C ARG A 94 -21.45 -13.62 8.45
N TYR A 95 -20.29 -14.28 8.50
CA TYR A 95 -19.99 -15.44 7.63
C TYR A 95 -20.19 -16.79 8.31
N GLY A 96 -20.12 -16.85 9.64
CA GLY A 96 -20.28 -18.09 10.41
C GLY A 96 -21.71 -18.62 10.44
N GLN A 97 -22.70 -17.87 9.95
CA GLN A 97 -24.10 -18.30 9.93
C GLN A 97 -24.55 -18.72 8.52
N SER A 98 -24.79 -20.03 8.40
CA SER A 98 -25.44 -20.78 7.30
C SER A 98 -24.63 -21.00 6.02
N ILE A 99 -24.31 -22.28 5.78
CA ILE A 99 -23.86 -22.82 4.49
C ILE A 99 -25.00 -22.68 3.49
N ARG A 100 -24.72 -22.09 2.33
CA ARG A 100 -25.67 -22.05 1.21
C ARG A 100 -25.28 -23.10 0.18
N THR A 101 -26.07 -24.15 0.06
CA THR A 101 -25.94 -25.10 -1.05
C THR A 101 -26.69 -24.59 -2.27
N VAL A 102 -26.13 -24.87 -3.44
CA VAL A 102 -26.85 -24.68 -4.70
C VAL A 102 -28.02 -25.68 -4.75
N GLY A 103 -29.20 -25.21 -5.15
CA GLY A 103 -30.42 -26.02 -5.16
C GLY A 103 -30.58 -26.86 -6.44
N HIS A 104 -31.81 -27.33 -6.66
CA HIS A 104 -32.16 -28.13 -7.83
C HIS A 104 -32.01 -27.36 -9.15
N PRO A 105 -31.81 -28.06 -10.29
CA PRO A 105 -31.81 -27.45 -11.61
C PRO A 105 -33.13 -26.72 -11.91
N VAL A 106 -33.03 -25.55 -12.52
CA VAL A 106 -34.15 -24.71 -12.93
C VAL A 106 -33.85 -24.05 -14.26
N PHE A 107 -34.88 -23.83 -15.06
CA PHE A 107 -34.81 -22.94 -16.22
C PHE A 107 -35.22 -21.54 -15.79
N ILE A 108 -34.44 -20.53 -16.17
CA ILE A 108 -34.71 -19.12 -15.89
C ILE A 108 -34.76 -18.32 -17.18
N ASN A 109 -35.60 -17.28 -17.20
CA ASN A 109 -35.54 -16.24 -18.21
C ASN A 109 -34.51 -15.18 -17.78
N LEU A 110 -33.61 -14.82 -18.70
CA LEU A 110 -32.58 -13.82 -18.47
C LEU A 110 -33.06 -12.46 -18.99
N PRO A 111 -32.76 -11.36 -18.28
CA PRO A 111 -33.35 -10.05 -18.55
C PRO A 111 -32.86 -9.40 -19.84
N PHE A 112 -31.69 -9.78 -20.37
CA PHE A 112 -31.12 -9.21 -21.58
C PHE A 112 -29.97 -10.06 -22.16
N TYR A 113 -29.73 -9.91 -23.45
CA TYR A 113 -28.61 -10.52 -24.18
C TYR A 113 -27.25 -10.06 -23.64
N GLY A 114 -26.30 -10.99 -23.50
CA GLY A 114 -24.95 -10.71 -23.03
C GLY A 114 -24.12 -11.97 -22.80
N SER A 115 -22.87 -11.79 -22.35
CA SER A 115 -22.01 -12.90 -21.93
C SER A 115 -22.34 -13.25 -20.48
N TRP A 116 -22.99 -14.40 -20.29
CA TRP A 116 -23.43 -14.88 -18.99
C TRP A 116 -22.47 -15.91 -18.42
N PHE A 117 -22.29 -15.83 -17.10
CA PHE A 117 -21.46 -16.72 -16.33
C PHE A 117 -22.20 -17.14 -15.06
N GLN A 118 -22.00 -18.38 -14.64
CA GLN A 118 -22.44 -18.90 -13.35
C GLN A 118 -21.21 -19.15 -12.47
N PHE A 119 -21.31 -18.83 -11.19
CA PHE A 119 -20.25 -19.16 -10.26
C PHE A 119 -20.25 -20.67 -9.96
N ASP A 120 -19.09 -21.29 -10.11
CA ASP A 120 -18.80 -22.68 -9.73
C ASP A 120 -18.21 -22.71 -8.30
N PRO A 121 -18.95 -23.20 -7.28
CA PRO A 121 -18.48 -23.19 -5.90
C PRO A 121 -17.35 -24.16 -5.57
N GLU A 122 -17.20 -25.23 -6.35
CA GLU A 122 -16.16 -26.24 -6.18
C GLU A 122 -14.83 -25.71 -6.73
N LYS A 123 -14.86 -25.23 -7.98
CA LYS A 123 -13.66 -24.67 -8.63
C LYS A 123 -13.36 -23.25 -8.19
N ARG A 124 -14.33 -22.56 -7.58
CA ARG A 124 -14.30 -21.14 -7.20
C ARG A 124 -14.02 -20.21 -8.37
N VAL A 125 -14.64 -20.46 -9.53
CA VAL A 125 -14.44 -19.68 -10.76
C VAL A 125 -15.77 -19.31 -11.42
N TRP A 126 -15.73 -18.31 -12.30
CA TRP A 126 -16.86 -17.99 -13.18
C TRP A 126 -16.82 -18.89 -14.41
N ALA A 127 -17.76 -19.82 -14.51
CA ALA A 127 -17.94 -20.69 -15.67
C ALA A 127 -18.95 -20.08 -16.64
N HIS A 128 -18.76 -20.28 -17.95
CA HIS A 128 -19.72 -19.81 -18.95
C HIS A 128 -21.10 -20.47 -18.74
N LEU A 129 -22.15 -19.64 -18.75
CA LEU A 129 -23.53 -20.11 -18.71
C LEU A 129 -24.08 -20.17 -20.14
N TYR A 130 -24.44 -21.37 -20.59
CA TYR A 130 -25.04 -21.55 -21.91
C TYR A 130 -26.46 -20.98 -21.94
N THR A 131 -26.70 -20.05 -22.87
CA THR A 131 -27.99 -19.37 -23.05
C THR A 131 -28.67 -19.83 -24.34
N TYR A 132 -30.00 -19.99 -24.28
CA TYR A 132 -30.84 -20.39 -25.41
C TYR A 132 -31.77 -19.23 -25.80
N LYS A 133 -31.96 -19.01 -27.10
CA LYS A 133 -32.98 -18.07 -27.62
C LYS A 133 -34.34 -18.77 -27.67
N ARG A 134 -35.40 -18.06 -27.27
CA ARG A 134 -36.81 -18.50 -27.39
C ARG A 134 -37.68 -17.32 -27.83
N GLU A 135 -38.89 -17.60 -28.30
CA GLU A 135 -39.88 -16.54 -28.55
C GLU A 135 -40.10 -15.72 -27.28
N GLY A 136 -39.81 -14.41 -27.35
CA GLY A 136 -39.94 -13.48 -26.22
C GLY A 136 -38.69 -13.26 -25.36
N GLY A 137 -37.54 -13.90 -25.62
CA GLY A 137 -36.31 -13.57 -24.89
C GLY A 137 -35.19 -14.62 -24.94
N ILE A 138 -34.33 -14.58 -23.91
CA ILE A 138 -33.29 -15.59 -23.68
C ILE A 138 -33.48 -16.27 -22.34
N GLY A 139 -33.09 -17.53 -22.26
CA GLY A 139 -33.10 -18.28 -21.00
C GLY A 139 -31.90 -19.19 -20.86
N ALA A 140 -31.73 -19.76 -19.68
CA ALA A 140 -30.63 -20.67 -19.37
C ALA A 140 -31.07 -21.73 -18.36
N ASN A 141 -30.47 -22.91 -18.47
CA ASN A 141 -30.53 -23.93 -17.43
C ASN A 141 -29.45 -23.63 -16.39
N THR A 142 -29.85 -23.49 -15.14
CA THR A 142 -28.95 -23.27 -14.00
C THR A 142 -29.51 -23.99 -12.79
N LYS A 143 -29.02 -23.69 -11.59
CA LYS A 143 -29.53 -24.22 -10.34
C LYS A 143 -30.11 -23.10 -9.49
N ASN A 144 -31.10 -23.43 -8.66
CA ASN A 144 -31.65 -22.45 -7.72
C ASN A 144 -30.55 -21.97 -6.75
N ARG A 145 -30.62 -20.72 -6.28
CA ARG A 145 -29.60 -20.07 -5.44
C ARG A 145 -28.24 -19.84 -6.10
N SER A 146 -28.06 -20.17 -7.39
CA SER A 146 -26.85 -19.82 -8.14
C SER A 146 -26.65 -18.32 -8.21
N VAL A 147 -25.39 -17.89 -8.19
CA VAL A 147 -25.00 -16.51 -8.45
C VAL A 147 -24.50 -16.40 -9.89
N LEU A 148 -25.04 -15.44 -10.62
CA LEU A 148 -24.76 -15.21 -12.03
C LEU A 148 -24.08 -13.86 -12.22
N LYS A 149 -23.23 -13.77 -13.24
CA LYS A 149 -22.60 -12.55 -13.71
C LYS A 149 -22.90 -12.39 -15.19
N CYS A 150 -23.35 -11.20 -15.60
CA CYS A 150 -23.39 -10.82 -16.99
C CYS A 150 -22.34 -9.73 -17.23
N SER A 151 -21.41 -9.99 -18.14
CA SER A 151 -20.38 -9.03 -18.55
C SER A 151 -20.80 -8.34 -19.86
N ASN A 152 -20.72 -7.01 -19.87
CA ASN A 152 -21.01 -6.19 -21.06
C ASN A 152 -20.04 -4.98 -21.14
N LYS A 153 -20.10 -4.20 -22.24
CA LYS A 153 -19.22 -3.04 -22.46
C LYS A 153 -19.34 -1.94 -21.38
N ARG A 154 -20.43 -1.90 -20.61
CA ARG A 154 -20.67 -0.94 -19.53
C ARG A 154 -20.25 -1.47 -18.15
N GLY A 155 -19.71 -2.69 -18.08
CA GLY A 155 -19.28 -3.36 -16.85
C GLY A 155 -20.09 -4.61 -16.51
N ASP A 156 -19.79 -5.18 -15.35
CA ASP A 156 -20.42 -6.41 -14.87
C ASP A 156 -21.71 -6.13 -14.08
N SER A 157 -22.74 -6.94 -14.32
CA SER A 157 -23.95 -6.99 -13.49
C SER A 157 -24.11 -8.36 -12.85
N TYR A 158 -24.57 -8.38 -11.60
CA TYR A 158 -24.64 -9.58 -10.79
C TYR A 158 -26.09 -9.91 -10.45
N PHE A 159 -26.42 -11.20 -10.43
CA PHE A 159 -27.77 -11.69 -10.19
C PHE A 159 -27.74 -12.92 -9.28
N VAL A 160 -28.82 -13.13 -8.55
CA VAL A 160 -29.05 -14.36 -7.77
C VAL A 160 -30.29 -15.05 -8.30
N VAL A 161 -30.19 -16.35 -8.53
CA VAL A 161 -31.31 -17.19 -8.90
C VAL A 161 -32.12 -17.51 -7.65
N PHE A 162 -33.41 -17.29 -7.70
CA PHE A 162 -34.32 -17.66 -6.62
C PHE A 162 -35.64 -18.15 -7.18
N THR A 163 -36.33 -18.96 -6.38
CA THR A 163 -37.71 -19.36 -6.66
C THR A 163 -38.62 -18.44 -5.87
N SER A 164 -39.53 -17.74 -6.55
CA SER A 164 -40.52 -16.89 -5.90
C SER A 164 -41.52 -17.73 -5.10
N ARG A 165 -42.39 -17.06 -4.30
CA ARG A 165 -43.47 -17.73 -3.55
C ARG A 165 -44.42 -18.51 -4.45
N ASP A 166 -44.56 -18.10 -5.72
CA ASP A 166 -45.41 -18.76 -6.71
C ASP A 166 -44.70 -19.93 -7.43
N ASN A 167 -43.60 -20.44 -6.87
CA ASN A 167 -42.75 -21.49 -7.44
C ASN A 167 -42.17 -21.19 -8.83
N LYS A 168 -42.11 -19.92 -9.23
CA LYS A 168 -41.51 -19.50 -10.50
C LYS A 168 -40.03 -19.15 -10.31
N PRO A 169 -39.09 -19.84 -10.99
CA PRO A 169 -37.68 -19.46 -10.98
C PRO A 169 -37.48 -18.10 -11.66
N SER A 170 -36.68 -17.24 -11.03
CA SER A 170 -36.37 -15.90 -11.54
C SER A 170 -34.99 -15.45 -11.08
N VAL A 171 -34.53 -14.34 -11.64
CA VAL A 171 -33.26 -13.72 -11.27
C VAL A 171 -33.50 -12.35 -10.65
N MET A 172 -32.84 -12.08 -9.53
CA MET A 172 -32.84 -10.78 -8.88
C MET A 172 -31.48 -10.13 -9.06
N ARG A 173 -31.46 -8.89 -9.54
CA ARG A 173 -30.23 -8.11 -9.63
C ARG A 173 -29.72 -7.77 -8.23
N VAL A 174 -28.44 -7.96 -8.00
CA VAL A 174 -27.77 -7.62 -6.74
C VAL A 174 -26.53 -6.76 -6.99
N ARG A 175 -26.07 -6.05 -5.96
CA ARG A 175 -24.78 -5.34 -6.01
C ARG A 175 -23.64 -6.35 -6.03
N LYS A 176 -22.50 -5.97 -6.61
CA LYS A 176 -21.28 -6.80 -6.66
C LYS A 176 -20.90 -7.33 -5.28
N VAL A 177 -20.82 -6.46 -4.27
CA VAL A 177 -20.44 -6.84 -2.89
C VAL A 177 -21.35 -7.95 -2.35
N ALA A 178 -22.67 -7.77 -2.46
CA ALA A 178 -23.64 -8.76 -2.02
C ALA A 178 -23.52 -10.10 -2.77
N ALA A 179 -23.20 -10.07 -4.07
CA ALA A 179 -22.97 -11.29 -4.84
C ALA A 179 -21.76 -12.08 -4.33
N TYR A 180 -20.64 -11.40 -4.05
CA TYR A 180 -19.43 -12.03 -3.51
C TYR A 180 -19.62 -12.52 -2.07
N ASP A 181 -20.40 -11.82 -1.25
CA ASP A 181 -20.76 -12.29 0.10
C ASP A 181 -21.61 -13.57 0.08
N ILE A 182 -22.55 -13.67 -0.86
CA ILE A 182 -23.34 -14.90 -1.05
C ILE A 182 -22.43 -16.03 -1.53
N ILE A 183 -21.57 -15.75 -2.52
CA ILE A 183 -20.60 -16.71 -3.07
C ILE A 183 -19.70 -17.27 -1.96
N GLY A 184 -19.19 -16.42 -1.05
CA GLY A 184 -18.33 -16.85 0.06
C GLY A 184 -18.98 -17.88 0.99
N ARG A 185 -20.32 -17.92 1.06
CA ARG A 185 -21.09 -18.90 1.85
C ARG A 185 -21.46 -20.17 1.07
N MET A 186 -21.15 -20.22 -0.22
CA MET A 186 -21.44 -21.34 -1.11
C MET A 186 -20.22 -22.19 -1.43
N PHE A 187 -19.01 -21.72 -1.13
CA PHE A 187 -17.78 -22.44 -1.44
C PHE A 187 -17.80 -23.87 -0.92
N GLU A 188 -17.23 -24.77 -1.70
CA GLU A 188 -16.82 -26.07 -1.20
C GLU A 188 -15.45 -25.96 -0.53
N SER A 189 -15.12 -26.96 0.29
CA SER A 189 -13.86 -26.99 1.02
C SER A 189 -12.68 -26.96 0.04
N SER A 190 -11.71 -26.10 0.30
CA SER A 190 -10.46 -26.05 -0.45
C SER A 190 -9.28 -25.99 0.50
N GLN A 191 -8.10 -26.35 0.00
CA GLN A 191 -6.85 -26.17 0.73
C GLN A 191 -6.07 -25.01 0.13
N ALA A 192 -5.52 -24.18 1.01
CA ALA A 192 -4.48 -23.23 0.67
C ALA A 192 -3.23 -23.62 1.44
N TYR A 193 -2.08 -23.46 0.78
CA TYR A 193 -0.81 -23.81 1.38
C TYR A 193 -0.15 -22.58 1.96
N TRP A 194 0.46 -22.75 3.12
CA TRP A 194 1.29 -21.73 3.73
C TRP A 194 2.71 -22.25 3.95
N ILE A 195 3.67 -21.33 3.91
CA ILE A 195 5.08 -21.65 3.98
C ILE A 195 5.64 -20.97 5.23
N PRO A 196 6.18 -21.73 6.20
CA PRO A 196 6.80 -21.16 7.40
C PRO A 196 8.15 -20.53 7.07
N PHE A 197 8.38 -19.32 7.56
CA PHE A 197 9.68 -18.65 7.61
C PHE A 197 10.07 -18.45 9.06
N LYS A 198 10.45 -19.54 9.72
CA LYS A 198 10.71 -19.60 11.16
C LYS A 198 11.75 -18.55 11.60
N ASP A 199 12.80 -18.37 10.80
CA ASP A 199 13.89 -17.41 11.09
C ASP A 199 13.43 -15.96 11.13
N LYS A 200 12.31 -15.65 10.46
CA LYS A 200 11.72 -14.31 10.41
C LYS A 200 10.45 -14.18 11.25
N GLY A 201 9.99 -15.26 11.90
CA GLY A 201 8.75 -15.25 12.66
C GLY A 201 7.50 -15.01 11.82
N VAL A 202 7.54 -15.31 10.51
CA VAL A 202 6.42 -15.08 9.58
C VAL A 202 6.01 -16.35 8.83
N ALA A 203 4.76 -16.36 8.35
CA ALA A 203 4.18 -17.38 7.49
C ALA A 203 3.65 -16.73 6.21
N ILE A 204 3.82 -17.40 5.07
CA ILE A 204 3.46 -16.84 3.76
C ILE A 204 2.45 -17.70 3.03
N ILE A 205 1.44 -17.06 2.45
CA ILE A 205 0.43 -17.67 1.59
C ILE A 205 0.53 -17.03 0.21
N GLN A 206 0.70 -17.83 -0.85
CA GLN A 206 0.60 -17.31 -2.21
C GLN A 206 -0.85 -16.99 -2.55
N ARG A 207 -1.09 -15.84 -3.20
CA ARG A 207 -2.44 -15.38 -3.55
C ARG A 207 -3.17 -16.36 -4.48
N THR A 208 -2.42 -17.05 -5.34
CA THR A 208 -2.94 -18.08 -6.25
C THR A 208 -3.62 -19.22 -5.51
N TYR A 209 -3.14 -19.62 -4.32
CA TYR A 209 -3.76 -20.68 -3.52
C TYR A 209 -5.12 -20.31 -2.96
N LEU A 210 -5.41 -19.01 -2.78
CA LEU A 210 -6.70 -18.55 -2.24
C LEU A 210 -7.84 -18.62 -3.27
N LYS A 211 -7.52 -18.70 -4.57
CA LYS A 211 -8.50 -18.62 -5.69
C LYS A 211 -9.37 -17.36 -5.56
N ASN A 212 -10.64 -17.41 -5.97
CA ASN A 212 -11.58 -16.31 -5.71
C ASN A 212 -12.07 -16.37 -4.27
N ILE A 213 -11.90 -15.28 -3.53
CA ILE A 213 -12.46 -15.07 -2.19
C ILE A 213 -13.19 -13.72 -2.12
N PRO A 214 -14.15 -13.53 -1.20
CA PRO A 214 -14.84 -12.26 -1.04
C PRO A 214 -13.87 -11.12 -0.68
N ASP A 215 -14.11 -9.93 -1.23
CA ASP A 215 -13.28 -8.74 -0.99
C ASP A 215 -13.15 -8.43 0.51
N LEU A 216 -14.20 -8.64 1.31
CA LEU A 216 -14.19 -8.40 2.75
C LEU A 216 -13.23 -9.35 3.49
N ILE A 217 -13.17 -10.61 3.09
CA ILE A 217 -12.23 -11.60 3.62
C ILE A 217 -10.80 -11.23 3.17
N PHE A 218 -10.60 -10.95 1.88
CA PHE A 218 -9.29 -10.57 1.37
C PHE A 218 -8.74 -9.30 2.04
N ASN A 219 -9.56 -8.26 2.18
CA ASN A 219 -9.19 -7.02 2.84
C ASN A 219 -8.84 -7.26 4.31
N THR A 220 -9.57 -8.14 4.99
CA THR A 220 -9.26 -8.53 6.37
C THR A 220 -7.89 -9.19 6.45
N LEU A 221 -7.58 -10.15 5.57
CA LEU A 221 -6.26 -10.79 5.50
C LEU A 221 -5.15 -9.78 5.21
N VAL A 222 -5.37 -8.84 4.29
CA VAL A 222 -4.38 -7.80 3.97
C VAL A 222 -4.06 -6.92 5.19
N ARG A 223 -5.01 -6.71 6.11
CA ARG A 223 -4.78 -5.93 7.33
C ARG A 223 -3.92 -6.65 8.36
N PHE A 224 -3.85 -7.98 8.33
CA PHE A 224 -2.94 -8.77 9.17
C PHE A 224 -1.49 -8.77 8.68
N LYS A 225 -1.21 -8.22 7.49
CA LYS A 225 0.16 -8.14 7.01
C LYS A 225 0.99 -7.29 7.98
N PRO A 226 2.16 -7.78 8.42
CA PRO A 226 3.13 -6.90 9.06
C PRO A 226 3.54 -5.82 8.05
N ASP A 227 3.99 -4.65 8.53
CA ASP A 227 4.41 -3.51 7.68
C ASP A 227 5.73 -3.81 6.90
N GLU A 228 6.13 -5.09 6.83
CA GLU A 228 7.35 -5.60 6.20
C GLU A 228 7.07 -6.19 4.81
N GLY A 229 7.59 -5.53 3.77
CA GLY A 229 7.91 -6.14 2.47
C GLY A 229 6.73 -6.62 1.62
N HIS A 230 6.47 -5.93 0.51
CA HIS A 230 5.47 -6.39 -0.47
C HIS A 230 6.06 -7.41 -1.43
N ILE A 231 6.11 -8.68 -1.04
CA ILE A 231 6.36 -9.75 -2.01
C ILE A 231 5.12 -9.89 -2.90
N LYS A 232 5.28 -9.52 -4.18
CA LYS A 232 4.21 -9.53 -5.17
C LYS A 232 3.48 -10.89 -5.17
N ASP A 233 2.15 -10.82 -5.21
CA ASP A 233 1.26 -11.99 -5.22
C ASP A 233 1.37 -12.92 -4.00
N THR A 234 1.86 -12.43 -2.86
CA THR A 234 1.84 -13.16 -1.58
C THR A 234 1.22 -12.35 -0.44
N LEU A 235 0.78 -13.07 0.59
CA LEU A 235 0.36 -12.53 1.88
C LEU A 235 1.29 -13.09 2.95
N ALA A 236 2.04 -12.23 3.63
CA ALA A 236 2.86 -12.58 4.77
C ALA A 236 2.13 -12.21 6.07
N PHE A 237 2.27 -13.04 7.09
CA PHE A 237 1.63 -12.88 8.40
C PHE A 237 2.63 -13.17 9.49
N GLU A 238 2.56 -12.45 10.61
CA GLU A 238 3.28 -12.85 11.83
C GLU A 238 2.76 -14.21 12.29
N ILE A 239 3.65 -15.09 12.80
CA ILE A 239 3.25 -16.42 13.29
C ILE A 239 2.22 -16.30 14.42
N ASP A 240 2.32 -15.27 15.27
CA ASP A 240 1.38 -15.01 16.36
C ASP A 240 -0.06 -14.70 15.87
N ASP A 241 -0.20 -14.23 14.63
CA ASP A 241 -1.50 -13.91 14.00
C ASP A 241 -2.06 -15.08 13.21
N PHE A 242 -1.27 -16.15 13.05
CA PHE A 242 -1.57 -17.20 12.10
C PHE A 242 -2.84 -17.98 12.44
N GLU A 243 -3.16 -18.11 13.74
CA GLU A 243 -4.43 -18.73 14.18
C GLU A 243 -5.65 -17.87 13.80
N LEU A 244 -5.55 -16.54 13.85
CA LEU A 244 -6.61 -15.65 13.38
C LEU A 244 -6.77 -15.73 11.86
N VAL A 245 -5.66 -15.84 11.13
CA VAL A 245 -5.65 -16.03 9.68
C VAL A 245 -6.34 -17.34 9.29
N LYS A 246 -6.03 -18.44 9.99
CA LYS A 246 -6.72 -19.73 9.86
C LYS A 246 -8.21 -19.60 10.13
N GLU A 247 -8.60 -18.91 11.21
CA GLU A 247 -10.00 -18.68 11.55
C GLU A 247 -10.75 -17.94 10.43
N VAL A 248 -10.20 -16.83 9.94
CA VAL A 248 -10.81 -16.03 8.86
C VAL A 248 -11.00 -16.86 7.57
N LEU A 249 -10.00 -17.65 7.19
CA LEU A 249 -10.06 -18.51 6.01
C LEU A 249 -11.03 -19.69 6.19
N SER A 250 -11.19 -20.19 7.42
CA SER A 250 -12.13 -21.27 7.71
C SER A 250 -13.59 -20.88 7.42
N TRP A 251 -13.95 -19.59 7.54
CA TRP A 251 -15.32 -19.12 7.25
C TRP A 251 -15.72 -19.24 5.78
N ILE A 252 -14.72 -19.28 4.90
CA ILE A 252 -14.90 -19.55 3.47
C ILE A 252 -14.43 -20.97 3.11
N ARG A 253 -14.36 -21.86 4.10
CA ARG A 253 -13.97 -23.27 3.97
C ARG A 253 -12.63 -23.46 3.27
N THR A 254 -11.69 -22.55 3.52
CA THR A 254 -10.29 -22.71 3.11
C THR A 254 -9.51 -23.24 4.30
N GLU A 255 -9.10 -24.49 4.24
CA GLU A 255 -8.16 -25.07 5.19
C GLU A 255 -6.74 -24.63 4.85
N LEU A 256 -5.99 -24.20 5.86
CA LEU A 256 -4.57 -23.90 5.70
C LEU A 256 -3.72 -25.11 6.06
N VAL A 257 -2.96 -25.59 5.08
CA VAL A 257 -2.05 -26.71 5.23
C VAL A 257 -0.61 -26.21 5.12
N GLU A 258 0.24 -26.64 6.04
CA GLU A 258 1.67 -26.31 5.99
C GLU A 258 2.29 -27.00 4.77
N SER A 259 2.93 -26.22 3.91
CA SER A 259 3.67 -26.75 2.76
C SER A 259 5.05 -27.21 3.20
N SER A 260 5.51 -28.34 2.64
CA SER A 260 6.91 -28.73 2.69
C SER A 260 7.79 -27.94 1.71
N GLU A 261 7.19 -27.14 0.81
CA GLU A 261 7.94 -26.31 -0.12
C GLU A 261 8.63 -25.15 0.60
N VAL A 262 9.94 -25.04 0.41
CA VAL A 262 10.72 -23.87 0.82
C VAL A 262 10.67 -22.87 -0.32
N VAL A 263 9.81 -21.85 -0.23
CA VAL A 263 9.89 -20.71 -1.15
C VAL A 263 11.09 -19.88 -0.77
N LYS A 264 11.96 -19.61 -1.75
CA LYS A 264 13.01 -18.61 -1.58
C LYS A 264 12.40 -17.22 -1.77
N LEU A 265 12.29 -16.43 -0.70
CA LEU A 265 11.87 -15.04 -0.83
C LEU A 265 12.95 -14.22 -1.54
N PRO A 266 12.59 -13.11 -2.21
CA PRO A 266 13.56 -12.09 -2.57
C PRO A 266 14.37 -11.71 -1.31
N GLY A 267 15.66 -12.07 -1.29
CA GLY A 267 16.53 -11.98 -0.10
C GLY A 267 17.04 -13.31 0.46
N ASP A 268 16.59 -14.48 -0.01
CA ASP A 268 17.02 -15.82 0.47
C ASP A 268 18.38 -16.29 -0.07
N LYS A 269 19.30 -15.35 -0.28
CA LYS A 269 20.73 -15.64 -0.38
C LYS A 269 21.48 -14.73 0.58
N ASP A 270 21.81 -15.31 1.72
CA ASP A 270 22.92 -14.93 2.62
C ASP A 270 22.87 -13.56 3.31
N LYS A 271 21.70 -13.03 3.69
CA LYS A 271 21.65 -11.71 4.34
C LYS A 271 20.80 -11.73 5.60
N LEU A 272 21.52 -11.66 6.72
CA LEU A 272 20.98 -11.48 8.06
C LEU A 272 19.91 -10.36 8.06
N HIS A 273 18.81 -10.58 8.80
CA HIS A 273 17.83 -9.56 9.21
C HIS A 273 16.66 -9.24 8.27
N GLY A 274 15.89 -10.26 7.86
CA GLY A 274 14.43 -10.12 7.74
C GLY A 274 13.85 -9.32 6.57
N THR A 275 14.58 -8.32 6.06
CA THR A 275 14.07 -7.29 5.16
C THR A 275 14.37 -7.68 3.71
N PRO A 276 13.39 -7.70 2.79
CA PRO A 276 13.67 -7.90 1.37
C PRO A 276 14.53 -6.73 0.87
N VAL A 277 15.80 -7.03 0.61
CA VAL A 277 16.76 -6.10 0.01
C VAL A 277 16.59 -6.15 -1.50
N VAL A 278 16.37 -5.00 -2.11
CA VAL A 278 16.40 -4.82 -3.56
C VAL A 278 17.85 -4.74 -4.01
N THR A 279 18.22 -5.58 -4.96
CA THR A 279 19.58 -5.55 -5.50
C THR A 279 19.83 -4.29 -6.31
N ILE A 280 21.08 -3.83 -6.38
CA ILE A 280 21.45 -2.67 -7.21
C ILE A 280 21.12 -2.95 -8.69
N GLY A 281 21.28 -4.22 -9.12
CA GLY A 281 20.89 -4.65 -10.46
C GLY A 281 19.39 -4.55 -10.74
N GLU A 282 18.53 -4.73 -9.75
CA GLU A 282 17.08 -4.55 -9.90
C GLU A 282 16.70 -3.07 -9.97
N LEU A 283 17.31 -2.21 -9.14
CA LEU A 283 17.11 -0.76 -9.22
C LEU A 283 17.49 -0.19 -10.58
N LYS A 284 18.58 -0.69 -11.17
CA LYS A 284 19.07 -0.25 -12.48
C LYS A 284 18.16 -0.64 -13.65
N LYS A 285 17.22 -1.57 -13.46
CA LYS A 285 16.25 -1.96 -14.51
C LYS A 285 15.09 -0.97 -14.65
N ASP A 286 14.81 -0.19 -13.62
CA ASP A 286 13.77 0.83 -13.63
C ASP A 286 14.43 2.20 -13.90
N ASP A 287 14.07 2.84 -15.01
CA ASP A 287 14.71 4.10 -15.44
C ASP A 287 14.56 5.23 -14.40
N VAL A 288 13.45 5.25 -13.66
CA VAL A 288 13.19 6.24 -12.62
C VAL A 288 14.14 5.98 -11.45
N PHE A 289 14.13 4.77 -10.90
CA PHE A 289 14.99 4.44 -9.76
C PHE A 289 16.48 4.49 -10.10
N ASN A 290 16.86 4.09 -11.31
CA ASN A 290 18.23 4.21 -11.80
C ASN A 290 18.70 5.66 -11.80
N SER A 291 17.90 6.57 -12.35
CA SER A 291 18.21 8.01 -12.39
C SER A 291 18.29 8.61 -10.98
N ARG A 292 17.38 8.22 -10.08
CA ARG A 292 17.40 8.68 -8.67
C ARG A 292 18.59 8.16 -7.89
N LEU A 293 18.93 6.89 -8.07
CA LEU A 293 20.11 6.27 -7.48
C LEU A 293 21.37 6.98 -7.97
N HIS A 294 21.46 7.26 -9.28
CA HIS A 294 22.59 7.99 -9.84
C HIS A 294 22.72 9.40 -9.22
N SER A 295 21.62 10.15 -9.10
CA SER A 295 21.62 11.45 -8.44
C SER A 295 22.05 11.37 -6.98
N LEU A 296 21.59 10.38 -6.21
CA LEU A 296 22.07 10.16 -4.84
C LEU A 296 23.59 9.94 -4.81
N LEU A 297 24.13 9.09 -5.70
CA LEU A 297 25.57 8.82 -5.76
C LEU A 297 26.38 10.08 -6.12
N LEU A 298 25.86 10.94 -7.00
CA LEU A 298 26.47 12.23 -7.31
C LEU A 298 26.47 13.17 -6.12
N MET A 299 25.35 13.31 -5.41
CA MET A 299 25.26 14.13 -4.19
C MET A 299 26.28 13.67 -3.15
N LEU A 300 26.40 12.37 -2.93
CA LEU A 300 27.35 11.82 -1.96
C LEU A 300 28.80 12.11 -2.33
N LYS A 301 29.14 12.07 -3.62
CA LYS A 301 30.47 12.44 -4.12
C LYS A 301 30.76 13.93 -3.92
N GLU A 302 29.80 14.80 -4.25
CA GLU A 302 29.90 16.25 -4.03
C GLU A 302 30.15 16.58 -2.55
N MET A 303 29.51 15.83 -1.65
CA MET A 303 29.69 15.97 -0.21
C MET A 303 31.02 15.37 0.31
N GLY A 304 31.95 15.00 -0.59
CA GLY A 304 33.27 14.45 -0.26
C GLY A 304 33.28 12.96 0.08
N GLY A 305 32.20 12.23 -0.25
CA GLY A 305 32.08 10.80 -0.02
C GLY A 305 32.66 9.96 -1.15
N HIS A 306 33.26 8.82 -0.82
CA HIS A 306 33.57 7.77 -1.78
C HIS A 306 32.45 6.74 -1.80
N THR A 307 31.92 6.45 -2.98
CA THR A 307 30.84 5.46 -3.16
C THR A 307 31.36 4.26 -3.94
N ASN A 308 31.04 3.06 -3.45
CA ASN A 308 31.36 1.79 -4.12
C ASN A 308 30.09 0.93 -4.18
N GLU A 309 29.59 0.73 -5.40
CA GLU A 309 28.40 -0.08 -5.65
C GLU A 309 28.77 -1.58 -5.61
N GLN A 310 28.05 -2.34 -4.80
CA GLN A 310 28.13 -3.79 -4.74
C GLN A 310 26.86 -4.40 -5.37
N GLN A 311 26.75 -5.73 -5.39
CA GLN A 311 25.59 -6.41 -5.99
C GLN A 311 24.25 -5.97 -5.36
N ASP A 312 24.26 -5.69 -4.07
CA ASP A 312 23.10 -5.58 -3.20
C ASP A 312 23.08 -4.33 -2.31
N HIS A 313 24.19 -3.60 -2.25
CA HIS A 313 24.31 -2.43 -1.42
C HIS A 313 25.27 -1.42 -2.03
N VAL A 314 25.23 -0.19 -1.50
CA VAL A 314 26.23 0.84 -1.78
C VAL A 314 27.04 1.07 -0.52
N VAL A 315 28.36 0.96 -0.60
CA VAL A 315 29.25 1.38 0.49
C VAL A 315 29.58 2.85 0.29
N ILE A 316 29.39 3.64 1.34
CA ILE A 316 29.77 5.05 1.39
C ILE A 316 30.84 5.22 2.45
N SER A 317 31.97 5.79 2.09
CA SER A 317 33.03 6.17 3.03
C SER A 317 33.23 7.69 3.03
N GLY A 318 33.51 8.24 4.20
CA GLY A 318 33.85 9.63 4.42
C GLY A 318 34.93 9.78 5.49
N SER A 319 35.13 11.01 5.98
CA SER A 319 36.22 11.34 6.91
C SER A 319 36.13 10.63 8.27
N LYS A 320 34.93 10.28 8.74
CA LYS A 320 34.68 9.68 10.07
C LYS A 320 34.43 8.17 10.05
N GLY A 321 34.24 7.58 8.87
CA GLY A 321 33.94 6.16 8.76
C GLY A 321 33.19 5.80 7.48
N SER A 322 32.59 4.61 7.48
CA SER A 322 31.80 4.10 6.35
C SER A 322 30.43 3.60 6.79
N ALA A 323 29.49 3.62 5.85
CA ALA A 323 28.15 3.09 5.99
C ALA A 323 27.81 2.21 4.79
N LYS A 324 27.03 1.15 5.01
CA LYS A 324 26.47 0.31 3.95
C LYS A 324 25.00 0.64 3.75
N LEU A 325 24.59 0.93 2.52
CA LEU A 325 23.21 1.27 2.18
C LEU A 325 22.58 0.12 1.42
N TYR A 326 21.58 -0.48 2.04
CA TYR A 326 20.75 -1.51 1.44
C TYR A 326 19.41 -0.89 1.08
N PHE A 327 18.96 -1.08 -0.15
CA PHE A 327 17.65 -0.58 -0.56
C PHE A 327 16.57 -1.60 -0.24
N VAL A 328 15.44 -1.15 0.30
CA VAL A 328 14.38 -2.04 0.80
C VAL A 328 13.02 -1.55 0.36
N GLU A 329 12.09 -2.48 0.09
CA GLU A 329 10.71 -2.16 -0.31
C GLU A 329 9.81 -1.73 0.86
N ARG A 330 10.39 -1.46 2.05
CA ARG A 330 9.65 -0.95 3.22
C ARG A 330 9.26 0.51 3.01
N LYS A 331 8.30 1.01 3.81
CA LYS A 331 7.90 2.43 3.83
C LYS A 331 8.83 3.34 4.63
N ARG A 332 9.75 2.77 5.42
CA ARG A 332 10.61 3.52 6.33
C ARG A 332 12.03 3.00 6.30
N SER A 333 12.97 3.93 6.30
CA SER A 333 14.38 3.64 6.48
C SER A 333 14.68 3.35 7.96
N HIS A 334 15.66 2.50 8.21
CA HIS A 334 16.16 2.24 9.56
C HIS A 334 17.66 1.96 9.54
N THR A 335 18.29 2.03 10.70
CA THR A 335 19.72 1.81 10.85
C THR A 335 20.01 0.71 11.83
N GLU A 336 20.93 -0.18 11.49
CA GLU A 336 21.42 -1.24 12.35
C GLU A 336 22.96 -1.21 12.35
N GLY A 337 23.54 -0.68 13.44
CA GLY A 337 24.97 -0.45 13.53
C GLY A 337 25.50 0.46 12.41
N GLY A 338 26.46 -0.06 11.63
CA GLY A 338 27.05 0.62 10.46
C GLY A 338 26.23 0.48 9.16
N THR A 339 25.09 -0.21 9.22
CA THR A 339 24.23 -0.49 8.08
C THR A 339 23.00 0.40 8.10
N ILE A 340 22.59 0.87 6.93
CA ILE A 340 21.42 1.71 6.70
C ILE A 340 20.54 1.02 5.67
N TYR A 341 19.33 0.69 6.07
CA TYR A 341 18.31 0.16 5.17
C TYR A 341 17.45 1.33 4.69
N VAL A 342 17.55 1.66 3.41
CA VAL A 342 16.91 2.80 2.76
C VAL A 342 15.65 2.34 2.05
N ALA A 343 14.50 2.86 2.50
CA ALA A 343 13.24 2.63 1.82
C ALA A 343 13.26 3.21 0.40
N LEU A 344 12.69 2.50 -0.58
CA LEU A 344 12.67 2.95 -1.99
C LEU A 344 11.98 4.31 -2.16
N ASP A 345 10.98 4.60 -1.34
CA ASP A 345 10.25 5.87 -1.39
C ASP A 345 11.13 7.08 -1.04
N VAL A 346 12.24 6.89 -0.31
CA VAL A 346 13.25 7.92 -0.06
C VAL A 346 13.87 8.43 -1.36
N LEU A 347 14.07 7.55 -2.35
CA LEU A 347 14.57 7.94 -3.66
C LEU A 347 13.51 8.70 -4.48
N SER A 348 12.24 8.68 -4.05
CA SER A 348 11.13 9.32 -4.75
C SER A 348 10.64 10.60 -4.08
N ASP A 349 11.16 10.94 -2.89
CA ASP A 349 10.75 12.10 -2.10
C ASP A 349 11.97 12.94 -1.70
N PRO A 350 12.10 14.19 -2.19
CA PRO A 350 13.22 15.07 -1.88
C PRO A 350 13.45 15.28 -0.37
N SER A 351 12.37 15.40 0.40
CA SER A 351 12.45 15.71 1.83
C SER A 351 13.06 14.53 2.60
N LYS A 352 12.59 13.32 2.29
CA LYS A 352 13.15 12.08 2.86
C LYS A 352 14.60 11.87 2.43
N LEU A 353 14.95 12.25 1.20
CA LEU A 353 16.32 12.16 0.71
C LEU A 353 17.24 13.09 1.51
N SER A 354 16.81 14.31 1.82
CA SER A 354 17.56 15.23 2.67
C SER A 354 17.81 14.65 4.08
N GLU A 355 16.81 14.00 4.67
CA GLU A 355 16.96 13.29 5.96
C GLU A 355 18.00 12.15 5.88
N LEU A 356 17.96 11.35 4.80
CA LEU A 356 18.94 10.30 4.55
C LEU A 356 20.37 10.87 4.43
N LEU A 357 20.55 11.97 3.68
CA LEU A 357 21.85 12.62 3.54
C LEU A 357 22.36 13.19 4.87
N GLN A 358 21.48 13.75 5.70
CA GLN A 358 21.85 14.25 7.03
C GLN A 358 22.32 13.10 7.95
N MET A 359 21.62 11.97 7.91
CA MET A 359 22.01 10.76 8.65
C MET A 359 23.36 10.23 8.16
N LEU A 360 23.60 10.22 6.85
CA LEU A 360 24.88 9.82 6.27
C LEU A 360 26.00 10.76 6.68
N GLN A 361 25.78 12.06 6.61
CA GLN A 361 26.73 13.05 7.10
C GLN A 361 27.15 12.78 8.54
N HIS A 362 26.19 12.52 9.44
CA HIS A 362 26.50 12.26 10.84
C HIS A 362 27.34 10.98 10.99
N LYS A 363 27.05 9.92 10.24
CA LYS A 363 27.73 8.62 10.33
C LYS A 363 29.11 8.60 9.66
N THR A 364 29.26 9.20 8.49
CA THR A 364 30.48 9.09 7.67
C THR A 364 31.31 10.37 7.64
N GLY A 365 30.81 11.49 8.17
CA GLY A 365 31.55 12.76 8.23
C GLY A 365 31.65 13.46 6.87
N LEU A 366 30.56 13.49 6.11
CA LEU A 366 30.48 14.19 4.83
C LEU A 366 30.39 15.72 5.00
N ASN A 367 30.94 16.45 4.03
CA ASN A 367 31.04 17.91 4.03
C ASN A 367 29.84 18.52 3.29
N SER A 368 28.80 18.95 4.01
CA SER A 368 27.78 19.87 3.49
C SER A 368 27.03 20.54 4.63
N SER A 369 26.82 21.85 4.56
CA SER A 369 26.07 22.59 5.60
C SER A 369 24.56 22.63 5.35
N ASP A 370 24.07 22.29 4.16
CA ASP A 370 22.64 22.40 3.81
C ASP A 370 22.20 21.26 2.87
N MET A 371 21.60 20.22 3.45
CA MET A 371 21.14 19.04 2.72
C MET A 371 19.96 19.32 1.79
N GLU A 372 19.12 20.31 2.13
CA GLU A 372 17.99 20.68 1.30
C GLU A 372 18.49 21.25 -0.02
N LYS A 373 19.47 22.16 0.03
CA LYS A 373 20.09 22.75 -1.17
C LYS A 373 20.79 21.72 -2.05
N VAL A 374 21.53 20.78 -1.46
CA VAL A 374 22.18 19.70 -2.21
C VAL A 374 21.13 18.85 -2.94
N VAL A 375 20.05 18.46 -2.27
CA VAL A 375 18.98 17.69 -2.91
C VAL A 375 18.37 18.48 -4.07
N ILE A 376 18.01 19.75 -3.85
CA ILE A 376 17.41 20.60 -4.90
C ILE A 376 18.34 20.71 -6.12
N GLN A 377 19.64 20.90 -5.92
CA GLN A 377 20.60 21.08 -7.00
C GLN A 377 20.76 19.83 -7.88
N TYR A 378 20.62 18.62 -7.30
CA TYR A 378 20.88 17.35 -8.00
C TYR A 378 19.61 16.53 -8.29
N TRP A 379 18.43 16.97 -7.86
CA TRP A 379 17.15 16.27 -8.08
C TRP A 379 16.78 16.14 -9.58
N PRO A 380 16.67 14.92 -10.14
CA PRO A 380 16.41 14.79 -11.58
C PRO A 380 14.95 15.14 -11.93
N LEU A 381 14.73 15.66 -13.15
CA LEU A 381 13.40 15.96 -13.69
C LEU A 381 12.87 14.78 -14.50
N ILE A 382 12.20 13.83 -13.85
CA ILE A 382 11.73 12.59 -14.50
C ILE A 382 10.21 12.61 -14.68
N THR A 383 9.49 13.24 -13.74
CA THR A 383 8.04 13.24 -13.62
C THR A 383 7.48 14.67 -13.57
N PRO A 384 6.20 14.89 -13.88
CA PRO A 384 5.58 16.21 -13.73
C PRO A 384 5.67 16.79 -12.31
N SER A 385 5.62 15.93 -11.28
CA SER A 385 5.81 16.33 -9.88
C SER A 385 7.20 16.90 -9.61
N ASP A 386 8.23 16.48 -10.35
CA ASP A 386 9.58 17.03 -10.19
C ASP A 386 9.66 18.47 -10.70
N LEU A 387 8.91 18.79 -11.76
CA LEU A 387 8.83 20.14 -12.29
C LEU A 387 8.10 21.05 -11.30
N GLU A 388 6.99 20.60 -10.71
CA GLU A 388 6.30 21.35 -9.64
C GLU A 388 7.21 21.57 -8.43
N PHE A 389 7.92 20.53 -7.96
CA PHE A 389 8.90 20.66 -6.89
C PHE A 389 10.00 21.68 -7.23
N LEU A 390 10.56 21.61 -8.45
CA LEU A 390 11.56 22.57 -8.92
C LEU A 390 11.01 24.00 -8.92
N MET A 391 9.80 24.22 -9.42
CA MET A 391 9.14 25.53 -9.44
C MET A 391 8.92 26.08 -8.04
N ASP A 392 8.42 25.25 -7.11
CA ASP A 392 8.24 25.65 -5.72
C ASP A 392 9.56 26.02 -5.05
N CYS A 393 10.65 25.29 -5.34
CA CYS A 393 11.99 25.64 -4.89
C CYS A 393 12.46 26.97 -5.48
N VAL A 394 12.30 27.19 -6.79
CA VAL A 394 12.64 28.47 -7.43
C VAL A 394 11.88 29.62 -6.76
N ILE A 395 10.58 29.46 -6.51
CA ILE A 395 9.74 30.50 -5.88
C ILE A 395 10.19 30.77 -4.44
N LYS A 396 10.39 29.71 -3.65
CA LYS A 396 10.86 29.78 -2.26
C LYS A 396 12.17 30.58 -2.19
N TYR A 397 13.18 30.14 -2.93
CA TYR A 397 14.52 30.71 -2.85
C TYR A 397 14.67 32.03 -3.61
N TYR A 398 13.82 32.35 -4.59
CA TYR A 398 13.83 33.67 -5.20
C TYR A 398 13.50 34.77 -4.19
N ASN A 399 12.59 34.48 -3.26
CA ASN A 399 12.17 35.44 -2.25
C ASN A 399 13.10 35.46 -1.02
N SER A 400 13.74 34.34 -0.67
CA SER A 400 14.59 34.26 0.52
C SER A 400 16.09 34.38 0.24
N GLU A 401 16.60 33.76 -0.84
CA GLU A 401 18.03 33.64 -1.12
C GLU A 401 18.30 33.58 -2.64
N ARG A 402 18.07 34.71 -3.29
CA ARG A 402 18.05 34.83 -4.76
C ARG A 402 19.34 34.35 -5.45
N ALA A 403 20.48 34.40 -4.75
CA ALA A 403 21.77 33.92 -5.27
C ALA A 403 21.84 32.40 -5.47
N PHE A 404 20.98 31.62 -4.80
CA PHE A 404 20.92 30.17 -4.96
C PHE A 404 20.10 29.73 -6.19
N VAL A 405 19.16 30.57 -6.65
CA VAL A 405 18.26 30.26 -7.77
C VAL A 405 18.98 29.78 -9.05
N PRO A 406 20.09 30.38 -9.51
CA PRO A 406 20.84 29.87 -10.66
C PRO A 406 21.33 28.44 -10.48
N SER A 407 21.66 28.01 -9.26
CA SER A 407 22.06 26.64 -8.95
C SER A 407 20.89 25.65 -9.00
N ILE A 408 19.66 26.15 -8.82
CA ILE A 408 18.43 25.35 -8.99
C ILE A 408 18.15 25.12 -10.48
N ILE A 409 18.42 26.08 -11.36
CA ILE A 409 18.17 25.97 -12.82
C ILE A 409 19.46 25.74 -13.61
N ASN A 410 20.41 25.04 -12.99
CA ASN A 410 21.78 24.86 -13.46
C ASN A 410 21.95 23.96 -14.71
N THR A 411 20.91 23.24 -15.14
CA THR A 411 20.98 22.38 -16.33
C THR A 411 20.10 22.89 -17.47
N THR A 412 20.50 22.56 -18.69
CA THR A 412 19.74 22.85 -19.92
C THR A 412 18.34 22.25 -19.84
N GLU A 413 18.21 21.01 -19.38
CA GLU A 413 16.93 20.30 -19.21
C GLU A 413 15.95 21.05 -18.29
N ARG A 414 16.44 21.51 -17.12
CA ARG A 414 15.63 22.30 -16.18
C ARG A 414 15.21 23.63 -16.77
N THR A 415 16.14 24.31 -17.45
CA THR A 415 15.88 25.59 -18.11
C THR A 415 14.84 25.44 -19.22
N GLU A 416 14.96 24.42 -20.07
CA GLU A 416 14.03 24.15 -21.17
C GLU A 416 12.64 23.75 -20.67
N SER A 417 12.58 22.92 -19.61
CA SER A 417 11.31 22.50 -19.00
C SER A 417 10.53 23.68 -18.42
N LEU A 418 11.21 24.59 -17.71
CA LEU A 418 10.59 25.82 -17.21
C LEU A 418 10.17 26.78 -18.35
N ARG A 419 10.95 26.89 -19.43
CA ARG A 419 10.56 27.67 -20.61
C ARG A 419 9.33 27.08 -21.31
N ARG A 420 9.26 25.75 -21.42
CA ARG A 420 8.10 25.04 -21.99
C ARG A 420 6.85 25.31 -21.16
N TRP A 421 6.95 25.16 -19.85
CA TRP A 421 5.86 25.48 -18.92
C TRP A 421 5.40 26.94 -19.04
N LEU A 422 6.33 27.91 -19.11
CA LEU A 422 5.97 29.32 -19.31
C LEU A 422 5.24 29.55 -20.64
N ASN A 423 5.67 28.90 -21.71
CA ASN A 423 5.00 29.00 -23.01
C ASN A 423 3.59 28.41 -22.96
N GLU A 424 3.40 27.28 -22.28
CA GLU A 424 2.08 26.67 -22.08
C GLU A 424 1.13 27.59 -21.29
N VAL A 425 1.63 28.28 -20.26
CA VAL A 425 0.84 29.27 -19.52
C VAL A 425 0.52 30.49 -20.38
N LYS A 426 1.51 31.05 -21.10
CA LYS A 426 1.32 32.23 -21.97
C LYS A 426 0.36 31.96 -23.14
N THR A 427 0.32 30.73 -23.63
CA THR A 427 -0.60 30.30 -24.71
C THR A 427 -1.95 29.81 -24.18
N GLY A 428 -2.17 29.84 -22.86
CA GLY A 428 -3.45 29.47 -22.24
C GLY A 428 -3.71 27.96 -22.15
N ILE A 429 -2.72 27.13 -22.47
CA ILE A 429 -2.78 25.66 -22.34
C ILE A 429 -2.78 25.26 -20.86
N ALA A 430 -2.01 25.97 -20.03
CA ALA A 430 -1.94 25.77 -18.59
C ALA A 430 -2.41 27.02 -17.83
N LYS A 431 -2.98 26.81 -16.63
CA LYS A 431 -3.35 27.91 -15.72
C LYS A 431 -2.32 27.98 -14.59
N ALA A 432 -1.80 29.17 -14.33
CA ALA A 432 -0.91 29.42 -13.20
C ALA A 432 -1.19 30.79 -12.59
N ASP A 433 -0.83 30.93 -11.31
CA ASP A 433 -0.92 32.19 -10.59
C ASP A 433 0.06 33.24 -11.20
N PRO A 434 -0.37 34.51 -11.39
CA PRO A 434 0.48 35.55 -12.00
C PRO A 434 1.81 35.79 -11.28
N GLN A 435 1.84 35.65 -9.95
CA GLN A 435 3.07 35.80 -9.16
C GLN A 435 4.04 34.65 -9.44
N ARG A 436 3.54 33.41 -9.56
CA ARG A 436 4.36 32.25 -9.97
C ARG A 436 4.99 32.49 -11.35
N VAL A 437 4.19 32.93 -12.32
CA VAL A 437 4.66 33.22 -13.69
C VAL A 437 5.75 34.30 -13.68
N PHE A 438 5.52 35.40 -12.96
CA PHE A 438 6.48 36.50 -12.85
C PHE A 438 7.82 36.06 -12.26
N ILE A 439 7.81 35.28 -11.17
CA ILE A 439 9.03 34.82 -10.51
C ILE A 439 9.83 33.88 -11.41
N VAL A 440 9.18 32.89 -12.03
CA VAL A 440 9.86 31.93 -12.92
C VAL A 440 10.44 32.63 -14.15
N GLU A 441 9.72 33.59 -14.73
CA GLU A 441 10.23 34.38 -15.86
C GLU A 441 11.45 35.24 -15.48
N LYS A 442 11.46 35.81 -14.26
CA LYS A 442 12.61 36.56 -13.76
C LYS A 442 13.79 35.64 -13.43
N ALA A 443 13.55 34.47 -12.84
CA ALA A 443 14.59 33.47 -12.56
C ALA A 443 15.30 33.05 -13.86
N LEU A 444 14.54 32.74 -14.92
CA LEU A 444 15.10 32.35 -16.23
C LEU A 444 15.89 33.47 -16.92
N LYS A 445 15.54 34.74 -16.68
CA LYS A 445 16.31 35.90 -17.19
C LYS A 445 17.63 36.09 -16.45
N GLN A 446 17.69 35.72 -15.17
CA GLN A 446 18.92 35.80 -14.37
C GLN A 446 19.92 34.69 -14.66
N SER A 447 19.46 33.57 -15.21
CA SER A 447 20.29 32.45 -15.64
C SER A 447 20.77 32.52 -17.10
N GLY A 448 20.52 33.61 -17.83
CA GLY A 448 21.05 33.76 -19.20
C GLY A 448 22.58 33.94 -19.16
N THR A 449 23.43 33.20 -19.88
CA THR A 449 23.30 32.21 -20.96
C THR A 449 24.48 31.25 -20.73
N PRO A 450 24.36 29.90 -20.82
CA PRO A 450 25.55 29.08 -20.89
C PRO A 450 26.33 29.46 -22.18
N LYS A 451 27.61 29.79 -22.02
CA LYS A 451 28.55 29.89 -23.13
C LYS A 451 28.85 28.52 -23.70
#